data_AF-A0A425CPH2-F1
#
_entry.id   AF-A0A425CPH2-F1
#
_cell.length_a   1.000
_cell.length_b   1.000
_cell.length_c   1.000
_cell.angle_alpha   90.00
_cell.angle_beta   90.00
_cell.angle_gamma   90.00
#
_symmetry.space_group_name_H-M   'P 1'
#
loop_
_entity.id
_entity.type
_entity.pdbx_description
1 polymer ?
#
loop_
_entity_poly.entity_id
_entity_poly.type
_entity_poly.pdbx_seq_one_letter_code
_entity_poly.pdbx_strand_id
1 'polypeptide(L)'
;MRVAFALSALAAKQSVVSLIADERLSLEQELAEWKAEFRDEQVDAELQRILDSKFSVEGAALTNPDATFDWRNHFALLSNDEFKKYVAVSFGRGSHLRGEIIDTLEDETASLQATSKDWTTSGCVNAVQNQGSCGSRAGAAQASRENTLQV
;
A
#
# COMPACT_ATOMS: atom_id res chain seq x y z
N MET A 1 38.31 26.37 -6.21
CA MET A 1 37.99 26.50 -7.65
C MET A 1 36.82 25.59 -7.93
N ARG A 2 35.64 26.14 -8.25
CA ARG A 2 34.50 25.34 -8.71
C ARG A 2 34.70 25.04 -10.18
N VAL A 3 35.10 23.82 -10.53
CA VAL A 3 35.12 23.39 -11.93
C VAL A 3 33.68 22.98 -12.25
N ALA A 4 32.94 23.92 -12.85
CA ALA A 4 31.61 23.64 -13.36
C ALA A 4 31.77 22.81 -14.65
N PHE A 5 31.53 21.50 -14.58
CA PHE A 5 31.36 20.69 -15.77
C PHE A 5 29.95 20.92 -16.31
N ALA A 6 29.87 21.74 -17.36
CA ALA A 6 28.66 21.85 -18.17
C ALA A 6 28.50 20.54 -18.95
N LEU A 7 27.73 19.61 -18.40
CA LEU A 7 27.26 18.44 -19.14
C LEU A 7 26.27 18.93 -20.19
N SER A 8 26.73 19.10 -21.42
CA SER A 8 25.86 19.19 -22.60
C SER A 8 25.13 17.86 -22.74
N ALA A 9 23.91 17.80 -22.19
CA ALA A 9 23.05 16.63 -22.22
C ALA A 9 22.48 16.41 -23.63
N LEU A 10 23.30 15.82 -24.51
CA LEU A 10 22.85 15.05 -25.66
C LEU A 10 23.58 13.70 -25.67
N ALA A 11 23.20 12.80 -24.78
CA ALA A 11 23.49 11.38 -24.95
C ALA A 11 22.48 10.54 -24.15
N ALA A 12 21.84 9.62 -24.86
CA ALA A 12 20.92 8.65 -24.33
C ALA A 12 21.62 7.72 -23.31
N LYS A 13 20.96 7.43 -22.19
CA LYS A 13 21.11 6.20 -21.39
C LYS A 13 22.56 5.65 -21.27
N GLN A 14 23.54 6.46 -20.84
CA GLN A 14 24.88 5.91 -20.54
C GLN A 14 24.78 4.97 -19.32
N SER A 15 25.17 3.71 -19.48
CA SER A 15 25.32 2.76 -18.37
C SER A 15 26.59 3.08 -17.60
N VAL A 16 26.58 2.99 -16.25
CA VAL A 16 27.77 3.21 -15.41
C VAL A 16 28.94 2.32 -15.82
N VAL A 17 28.65 1.16 -16.41
CA VAL A 17 29.64 0.18 -16.90
C VAL A 17 30.41 0.68 -18.14
N SER A 18 29.86 1.63 -18.90
CA SER A 18 30.48 2.21 -20.10
C SER A 18 31.30 3.48 -19.83
N LEU A 19 31.33 3.95 -18.58
CA LEU A 19 32.06 5.16 -18.19
C LEU A 19 33.56 4.87 -18.05
N ILE A 20 34.38 5.87 -18.36
CA ILE A 20 35.82 5.81 -18.09
C ILE A 20 36.10 5.98 -16.58
N ALA A 21 37.28 5.56 -16.13
CA ALA A 21 37.61 5.46 -14.70
C ALA A 21 37.41 6.79 -13.94
N ASP A 22 37.79 7.92 -14.53
CA ASP A 22 37.67 9.23 -13.90
C ASP A 22 36.20 9.67 -13.72
N GLU A 23 35.35 9.43 -14.72
CA GLU A 23 33.91 9.75 -14.64
C GLU A 23 33.21 8.89 -13.58
N ARG A 24 33.57 7.60 -13.50
CA ARG A 24 33.04 6.70 -12.47
C ARG A 24 33.46 7.15 -11.06
N LEU A 25 34.69 7.61 -10.89
CA LEU A 25 35.19 8.09 -9.61
C LEU A 25 34.48 9.38 -9.17
N SER A 26 34.18 10.30 -10.11
CA SER A 26 33.35 11.49 -9.83
C SER A 26 31.96 11.09 -9.33
N LEU A 27 31.29 10.15 -10.00
CA LEU A 27 29.95 9.69 -9.60
C LEU A 27 29.95 8.95 -8.26
N GLU A 28 30.99 8.20 -7.95
CA GLU A 28 31.13 7.54 -6.64
C GLU A 28 31.29 8.57 -5.52
N GLN A 29 32.02 9.65 -5.76
CA GLN A 29 32.18 10.74 -4.80
C GLN A 29 30.88 11.51 -4.60
N GLU A 30 30.16 11.85 -5.69
CA GLU A 30 28.83 12.48 -5.61
C GLU A 30 27.83 11.58 -4.87
N LEU A 31 27.85 10.27 -5.09
CA LEU A 31 27.01 9.32 -4.35
C LEU A 31 27.39 9.27 -2.86
N ALA A 32 28.68 9.38 -2.52
CA ALA A 32 29.14 9.40 -1.14
C ALA A 32 28.69 10.68 -0.42
N GLU A 33 28.82 11.83 -1.07
CA GLU A 33 28.32 13.12 -0.55
C GLU A 33 26.80 13.10 -0.37
N TRP A 34 26.06 12.62 -1.37
CA TRP A 34 24.60 12.46 -1.28
C TRP A 34 24.20 11.50 -0.15
N LYS A 35 24.93 10.39 0.05
CA LYS A 35 24.65 9.49 1.16
C LYS A 35 24.96 10.16 2.51
N ALA A 36 26.06 10.89 2.63
CA ALA A 36 26.39 11.58 3.88
C ALA A 36 25.34 12.64 4.25
N GLU A 37 24.77 13.32 3.26
CA GLU A 37 23.73 14.34 3.50
C GLU A 37 22.35 13.71 3.75
N PHE A 38 21.92 12.77 2.91
CA PHE A 38 20.52 12.32 2.91
C PHE A 38 20.30 10.93 3.50
N ARG A 39 21.29 10.03 3.51
CA ARG A 39 21.06 8.65 3.99
C ARG A 39 20.80 8.63 5.49
N ASP A 40 21.59 9.35 6.27
CA ASP A 40 21.48 9.31 7.72
C ASP A 40 20.14 9.92 8.17
N GLU A 41 19.72 11.04 7.57
CA GLU A 41 18.39 11.62 7.80
C GLU A 41 17.25 10.66 7.41
N GLN A 42 17.38 9.93 6.29
CA GLN A 42 16.40 8.91 5.91
C GLN A 42 16.37 7.74 6.90
N VAL A 43 17.53 7.26 7.35
CA VAL A 43 17.63 6.16 8.32
C VAL A 43 17.03 6.57 9.66
N ASP A 44 17.31 7.76 10.16
CA ASP A 44 16.74 8.25 11.42
C ASP A 44 15.22 8.41 11.32
N ALA A 45 14.72 8.95 10.20
CA ALA A 45 13.29 9.04 9.94
C ALA A 45 12.63 7.65 9.87
N GLU A 46 13.26 6.67 9.21
CA GLU A 46 12.77 5.28 9.16
C GLU A 46 12.77 4.61 10.54
N LEU A 47 13.84 4.81 11.33
CA LEU A 47 13.94 4.29 12.69
C LEU A 47 12.84 4.84 13.60
N GLN A 48 12.58 6.15 13.52
CA GLN A 48 11.49 6.77 14.26
C GLN A 48 10.13 6.16 13.88
N ARG A 49 9.90 5.93 12.59
CA ARG A 49 8.63 5.33 12.11
C ARG A 49 8.46 3.88 12.56
N ILE A 50 9.53 3.09 12.59
CA ILE A 50 9.48 1.73 13.17
C ILE A 50 9.16 1.78 14.66
N LEU A 51 9.76 2.72 15.40
CA LEU A 51 9.51 2.89 16.81
C LEU A 51 8.02 3.22 17.07
N ASP A 52 7.46 4.16 16.31
CA ASP A 52 6.05 4.55 16.41
C ASP A 52 5.10 3.38 16.08
N SER A 53 5.44 2.57 15.08
CA SER A 53 4.68 1.37 14.71
C SER A 53 4.67 0.31 15.82
N LYS A 54 5.79 0.12 16.53
CA LYS A 54 5.86 -0.80 17.68
C LYS A 54 4.98 -0.32 18.83
N PHE A 55 5.05 0.96 19.18
CA PHE A 55 4.20 1.53 20.22
C PHE A 55 2.71 1.44 19.87
N SER A 56 2.36 1.63 18.60
CA SER A 56 0.98 1.49 18.14
C SER A 56 0.45 0.06 18.29
N VAL A 57 1.29 -0.94 18.01
CA VAL A 57 0.96 -2.36 18.21
C VAL A 57 0.73 -2.69 19.68
N GLU A 58 1.59 -2.19 20.58
CA GLU A 58 1.44 -2.39 22.02
C GLU A 58 0.15 -1.74 22.55
N GLY A 59 -0.15 -0.51 22.13
CA GLY A 59 -1.39 0.18 22.49
C GLY A 59 -2.65 -0.52 21.97
N ALA A 60 -2.61 -1.05 20.75
CA ALA A 60 -3.72 -1.80 20.16
C ALA A 60 -3.96 -3.14 20.89
N ALA A 61 -2.89 -3.83 21.29
CA ALA A 61 -2.98 -5.09 22.04
C ALA A 61 -3.62 -4.91 23.43
N LEU A 62 -3.30 -3.81 24.13
CA LEU A 62 -3.91 -3.49 25.42
C LEU A 62 -5.42 -3.25 25.34
N THR A 63 -5.88 -2.69 24.21
CA THR A 63 -7.29 -2.35 24.00
C THR A 63 -8.10 -3.48 23.36
N ASN A 64 -7.43 -4.48 22.77
CA ASN A 64 -8.07 -5.59 22.05
C ASN A 64 -7.42 -6.92 22.48
N PRO A 65 -7.77 -7.47 23.66
CA PRO A 65 -7.10 -8.64 24.23
C PRO A 65 -7.31 -9.93 23.41
N ASP A 66 -8.40 -10.02 22.65
CA ASP A 66 -8.72 -11.18 21.81
C ASP A 66 -8.06 -11.12 20.41
N ALA A 67 -7.27 -10.08 20.13
CA ALA A 67 -6.60 -9.88 18.85
C ALA A 67 -5.08 -9.83 19.01
N THR A 68 -4.37 -10.49 18.09
CA THR A 68 -2.90 -10.44 18.00
C THR A 68 -2.47 -9.39 16.98
N PHE A 69 -1.59 -8.48 17.39
CA PHE A 69 -1.04 -7.42 16.54
C PHE A 69 0.45 -7.66 16.29
N ASP A 70 0.90 -7.42 15.06
CA ASP A 70 2.31 -7.49 14.66
C ASP A 70 2.69 -6.26 13.82
N TRP A 71 3.86 -5.70 14.10
CA TRP A 71 4.40 -4.54 13.38
C TRP A 71 5.14 -4.94 12.11
N ARG A 72 5.49 -6.21 11.91
CA ARG A 72 6.28 -6.70 10.78
C ARG A 72 5.44 -6.88 9.51
N ASN A 73 4.87 -5.80 9.00
CA ASN A 73 4.07 -5.79 7.78
C ASN A 73 4.57 -4.73 6.77
N HIS A 74 4.05 -4.78 5.54
CA HIS A 74 4.46 -3.88 4.45
C HIS A 74 4.22 -2.39 4.73
N PHE A 75 3.42 -2.06 5.73
CA PHE A 75 3.05 -0.70 6.11
C PHE A 75 3.75 -0.23 7.38
N ALA A 76 4.72 -1.00 7.93
CA ALA A 76 5.42 -0.68 9.17
C ALA A 76 6.12 0.68 9.18
N LEU A 77 6.48 1.19 8.00
CA LEU A 77 7.08 2.51 7.85
C LEU A 77 6.06 3.60 7.62
N LEU A 78 4.77 3.34 7.36
CA LEU A 78 3.80 4.39 7.13
C LEU A 78 3.26 4.95 8.44
N SER A 79 3.14 6.28 8.53
CA SER A 79 2.32 6.90 9.58
C SER A 79 0.84 6.57 9.36
N ASN A 80 0.03 6.74 10.39
CA ASN A 80 -1.41 6.50 10.30
C ASN A 80 -2.06 7.38 9.20
N ASP A 81 -1.65 8.63 9.05
CA ASP A 81 -2.18 9.53 8.02
C ASP A 81 -1.79 9.09 6.60
N GLU A 82 -0.56 8.62 6.40
CA GLU A 82 -0.10 8.11 5.11
C GLU A 82 -0.79 6.79 4.78
N PHE A 83 -0.93 5.90 5.77
CA PHE A 83 -1.67 4.66 5.61
C PHE A 83 -3.14 4.95 5.27
N LYS A 84 -3.77 5.88 5.98
CA LYS A 84 -5.14 6.32 5.70
C LYS A 84 -5.26 6.86 4.29
N LYS A 85 -4.32 7.67 3.80
CA LYS A 85 -4.33 8.14 2.40
C LYS A 85 -4.16 6.99 1.41
N TYR A 86 -3.24 6.07 1.69
CA TYR A 86 -2.97 4.89 0.86
C TYR A 86 -4.21 4.01 0.71
N VAL A 87 -4.92 3.76 1.81
CA VAL A 87 -6.15 2.96 1.76
C VAL A 87 -7.32 3.82 1.26
N ALA A 88 -7.53 5.04 1.73
CA ALA A 88 -8.82 5.72 1.60
C ALA A 88 -9.18 6.26 0.20
N VAL A 89 -8.33 6.07 -0.82
CA VAL A 89 -8.51 6.60 -2.18
C VAL A 89 -9.88 6.26 -2.80
N SER A 90 -10.53 5.15 -2.43
CA SER A 90 -11.85 4.75 -2.95
C SER A 90 -13.07 5.37 -2.26
N PHE A 91 -12.92 6.01 -1.09
CA PHE A 91 -14.07 6.49 -0.30
C PHE A 91 -14.60 7.85 -0.76
N GLY A 92 -13.96 8.48 -1.74
CA GLY A 92 -14.27 9.83 -2.22
C GLY A 92 -15.27 9.92 -3.38
N ARG A 93 -16.25 9.02 -3.51
CA ARG A 93 -17.39 9.27 -4.42
C ARG A 93 -18.44 10.11 -3.68
N GLY A 94 -18.47 11.40 -4.00
CA GLY A 94 -19.60 12.27 -3.68
C GLY A 94 -20.92 11.67 -4.17
N SER A 95 -22.01 12.10 -3.54
CA SER A 95 -23.39 11.75 -3.86
C SER A 95 -23.68 11.77 -5.37
N HIS A 96 -23.45 10.65 -6.04
CA HIS A 96 -23.77 10.49 -7.45
C HIS A 96 -24.70 9.28 -7.58
N LEU A 97 -25.98 9.63 -7.63
CA LEU A 97 -27.05 8.88 -8.25
C LEU A 97 -27.22 7.48 -7.67
N ARG A 98 -27.65 7.40 -6.40
CA ARG A 98 -28.53 6.27 -6.02
C ARG A 98 -29.77 6.42 -6.90
N GLY A 99 -29.85 5.62 -7.97
CA GLY A 99 -31.12 5.36 -8.62
C GLY A 99 -32.13 4.94 -7.55
N GLU A 100 -33.37 5.39 -7.72
CA GLU A 100 -34.49 5.07 -6.84
C GLU A 100 -34.46 3.57 -6.50
N ILE A 101 -34.34 3.25 -5.20
CA ILE A 101 -34.34 1.88 -4.73
C ILE A 101 -35.74 1.34 -5.00
N ILE A 102 -35.91 0.64 -6.11
CA ILE A 102 -37.04 -0.27 -6.26
C ILE A 102 -36.73 -1.43 -5.32
N ASP A 103 -37.42 -1.45 -4.19
CA ASP A 103 -37.31 -2.48 -3.15
C ASP A 103 -37.97 -3.77 -3.67
N THR A 104 -37.27 -4.47 -4.55
CA THR A 104 -37.51 -5.89 -4.84
C THR A 104 -36.40 -6.69 -4.18
N LEU A 105 -36.26 -6.54 -2.86
CA LEU A 105 -35.63 -7.56 -2.04
C LEU A 105 -36.71 -8.60 -1.74
N GLU A 106 -36.83 -9.59 -2.61
CA GLU A 106 -37.60 -10.79 -2.28
C GLU A 106 -36.89 -11.46 -1.09
N ASP A 107 -37.46 -11.26 0.11
CA ASP A 107 -37.13 -12.00 1.33
C ASP A 107 -37.65 -13.43 1.21
N GLU A 108 -37.16 -14.17 0.21
CA GLU A 108 -37.54 -15.55 0.00
C GLU A 108 -36.74 -16.48 0.92
N THR A 109 -37.46 -16.89 1.96
CA THR A 109 -37.29 -18.09 2.79
C THR A 109 -36.32 -17.99 3.95
N ALA A 110 -36.92 -17.75 5.12
CA ALA A 110 -36.47 -18.23 6.42
C ALA A 110 -36.38 -19.78 6.43
N SER A 111 -35.42 -20.33 5.70
CA SER A 111 -34.95 -21.71 5.87
C SER A 111 -33.72 -21.70 6.76
N LEU A 112 -33.55 -22.78 7.54
CA LEU A 112 -32.56 -22.98 8.59
C LEU A 112 -31.20 -22.34 8.25
N GLN A 113 -30.97 -21.14 8.77
CA GLN A 113 -29.70 -20.45 8.63
C GLN A 113 -28.65 -21.22 9.43
N ALA A 114 -27.49 -21.47 8.83
CA ALA A 114 -26.38 -22.09 9.53
C ALA A 114 -25.97 -21.21 10.73
N THR A 115 -25.65 -21.84 11.86
CA THR A 115 -25.17 -21.14 13.07
C THR A 115 -23.82 -20.46 12.87
N SER A 116 -23.06 -20.85 11.84
CA SER A 116 -21.84 -20.20 11.37
C SER A 116 -21.76 -20.34 9.85
N LYS A 117 -21.36 -19.26 9.17
CA LYS A 117 -21.26 -19.21 7.70
C LYS A 117 -19.92 -18.62 7.30
N ASP A 118 -19.05 -19.47 6.74
CA ASP A 118 -17.79 -19.07 6.14
C ASP A 118 -17.84 -19.38 4.64
N TRP A 119 -17.79 -18.35 3.81
CA TRP A 119 -17.83 -18.47 2.36
C TRP A 119 -16.45 -18.77 1.75
N THR A 120 -15.37 -18.66 2.53
CA THR A 120 -14.03 -18.99 2.05
C THR A 120 -13.88 -20.49 1.80
N THR A 121 -14.65 -21.32 2.50
CA THR A 121 -14.68 -22.77 2.31
C THR A 121 -15.57 -23.21 1.15
N SER A 122 -16.43 -22.33 0.61
CA SER A 122 -17.39 -22.68 -0.45
C SER A 122 -16.82 -22.56 -1.86
N GLY A 123 -15.56 -22.13 -2.01
CA GLY A 123 -14.93 -21.86 -3.31
C GLY A 123 -15.44 -20.59 -4.01
N CYS A 124 -16.38 -19.87 -3.40
CA CYS A 124 -16.96 -18.63 -3.93
C CYS A 124 -16.13 -17.38 -3.64
N VAL A 125 -15.06 -17.52 -2.84
CA VAL A 125 -14.16 -16.42 -2.47
C VAL A 125 -12.81 -16.64 -3.15
N ASN A 126 -12.45 -15.72 -4.04
CA ASN A 126 -11.14 -15.70 -4.68
C ASN A 126 -10.03 -15.41 -3.66
N ALA A 127 -8.79 -15.76 -4.02
CA ALA A 127 -7.62 -15.50 -3.18
C ALA A 127 -7.49 -14.00 -2.81
N VAL A 128 -6.91 -13.71 -1.64
CA VAL A 128 -6.70 -12.34 -1.17
C VAL A 128 -5.86 -11.55 -2.18
N GLN A 129 -6.41 -10.43 -2.66
CA GLN A 129 -5.78 -9.55 -3.64
C GLN A 129 -5.09 -8.36 -2.97
N ASN A 130 -4.05 -7.81 -3.61
CA ASN A 130 -3.40 -6.56 -3.18
C ASN A 130 -3.87 -5.39 -4.05
N GLN A 131 -4.62 -4.47 -3.45
CA GLN A 131 -5.16 -3.28 -4.11
C GLN A 131 -4.08 -2.25 -4.55
N GLY A 132 -2.86 -2.35 -4.01
CA GLY A 132 -1.80 -1.37 -4.22
C GLY A 132 -2.19 0.05 -3.78
N SER A 133 -1.46 1.04 -4.28
CA SER A 133 -1.75 2.48 -4.03
C SER A 133 -2.91 3.02 -4.87
N CYS A 134 -3.58 2.18 -5.66
CA CYS A 134 -4.69 2.57 -6.51
C CYS A 134 -5.99 2.56 -5.70
N GLY A 135 -6.88 3.52 -5.95
CA GLY A 135 -8.22 3.60 -5.33
C GLY A 135 -9.20 2.55 -5.84
N SER A 136 -8.76 1.34 -6.12
CA SER A 136 -9.55 0.23 -6.66
C SER A 136 -10.17 -0.68 -5.60
N ARG A 137 -10.17 -0.32 -4.29
CA ARG A 137 -10.85 -1.12 -3.24
C ARG A 137 -12.31 -1.43 -3.61
N ALA A 138 -13.01 -0.48 -4.25
CA ALA A 138 -14.36 -0.71 -4.73
C ALA A 138 -14.45 -1.84 -5.78
N GLY A 139 -13.42 -2.01 -6.61
CA GLY A 139 -13.28 -3.11 -7.56
C GLY A 139 -12.97 -4.44 -6.89
N ALA A 140 -12.10 -4.46 -5.87
CA ALA A 140 -11.85 -5.68 -5.07
C ALA A 140 -13.08 -6.11 -4.24
N ALA A 141 -13.94 -5.15 -3.85
CA ALA A 141 -15.23 -5.44 -3.20
C ALA A 141 -16.30 -6.00 -4.17
N GLN A 142 -16.06 -6.01 -5.50
CA GLN A 142 -16.96 -6.62 -6.48
C GLN A 142 -16.88 -8.16 -6.54
N ALA A 143 -16.26 -8.81 -5.56
CA ALA A 143 -16.28 -10.27 -5.39
C ALA A 143 -17.71 -10.86 -5.48
N SER A 144 -18.74 -10.08 -5.12
CA SER A 144 -20.15 -10.49 -5.25
C SER A 144 -20.61 -10.73 -6.69
N ARG A 145 -19.94 -10.18 -7.72
CA ARG A 145 -20.34 -10.30 -9.14
C ARG A 145 -19.63 -11.42 -9.89
N GLU A 146 -18.52 -11.93 -9.36
CA GLU A 146 -17.70 -12.94 -10.03
C GLU A 146 -18.29 -14.36 -9.93
N ASN A 147 -19.32 -14.55 -9.10
CA ASN A 147 -19.97 -15.84 -8.87
C ASN A 147 -21.37 -15.99 -9.53
N THR A 148 -21.78 -15.07 -10.42
CA THR A 148 -23.13 -15.08 -11.03
C THR A 148 -23.24 -15.95 -12.30
N LEU A 149 -22.22 -16.76 -12.65
CA LEU A 149 -22.22 -17.59 -13.88
C LEU A 149 -21.97 -19.08 -13.63
N GLN A 150 -22.54 -19.67 -12.57
CA GLN A 150 -22.64 -21.12 -12.41
C GLN A 150 -23.98 -21.59 -11.83
N VAL A 151 -25.09 -21.15 -12.43
CA VAL A 151 -26.39 -21.83 -12.31
C VAL A 151 -26.91 -22.13 -13.71
#